data_AF-L0DNZ2-F1
#
_entry.id   AF-L0DNZ2-F1
#
_cell.length_a   1.000
_cell.length_b   1.000
_cell.length_c   1.000
_cell.angle_alpha   90.00
_cell.angle_beta   90.00
_cell.angle_gamma   90.00
#
_symmetry.space_group_name_H-M   'P 1'
#
loop_
_entity.id
_entity.type
_entity.pdbx_description
1 polymer ?
#
loop_
_entity_poly.entity_id
_entity_poly.type
_entity_poly.pdbx_seq_one_letter_code
_entity_poly.pdbx_strand_id
1 'polypeptide(L)'
;MKRVERRRGAVLAIVIIFSTMVLATWALASRRTLAQVRLKEQLVQREARAEESGRRRFALAFGLALLETGLPPVPPGETTYLCETAILSGDGIERTYLLRFEKIEKTRWTVRARLAVAGDPVTLPRPTRFPAPEPDPPPNP
;
A
#
# COMPACT_ATOMS: atom_id res chain seq x y z
N MET A 1 -3.67 73.70 18.41
CA MET A 1 -3.46 72.26 18.65
C MET A 1 -4.29 71.29 17.77
N LYS A 2 -5.34 71.72 17.04
CA LYS A 2 -6.21 70.84 16.22
C LYS A 2 -5.58 70.15 14.98
N ARG A 3 -4.40 70.58 14.49
CA ARG A 3 -3.76 69.97 13.29
C ARG A 3 -3.02 68.66 13.57
N VAL A 4 -2.59 68.43 14.81
CA VAL A 4 -1.83 67.23 15.20
C VAL A 4 -2.75 66.01 15.30
N GLU A 5 -3.98 66.19 15.78
CA GLU A 5 -4.99 65.13 15.86
C GLU A 5 -5.42 64.62 14.48
N ARG A 6 -5.60 65.53 13.51
CA ARG A 6 -5.93 65.15 12.11
C ARG A 6 -4.83 64.35 11.43
N ARG A 7 -3.56 64.64 11.73
CA ARG A 7 -2.40 63.88 11.21
C ARG A 7 -2.27 62.50 11.86
N ARG A 8 -2.55 62.38 13.16
CA ARG A 8 -2.55 61.09 13.86
C ARG A 8 -3.61 60.13 13.32
N GLY A 9 -4.80 60.64 12.99
CA GLY A 9 -5.86 59.82 12.34
C GLY A 9 -5.47 59.32 10.96
N ALA A 10 -4.82 60.16 10.14
CA ALA A 10 -4.35 59.77 8.81
C ALA A 10 -3.24 58.71 8.85
N VAL A 11 -2.28 58.83 9.78
CA VAL A 11 -1.21 57.83 9.96
C VAL A 11 -1.79 56.49 10.40
N LEU A 12 -2.76 56.48 11.32
CA LEU A 12 -3.44 55.26 11.76
C LEU A 12 -4.13 54.55 10.58
N ALA A 13 -4.83 55.30 9.72
CA ALA A 13 -5.49 54.75 8.54
C ALA A 13 -4.50 54.11 7.56
N ILE A 14 -3.35 54.75 7.33
CA ILE A 14 -2.31 54.21 6.44
C ILE A 14 -1.73 52.90 7.00
N VAL A 15 -1.48 52.83 8.31
CA VAL A 15 -0.97 51.61 8.96
C VAL A 15 -1.98 50.47 8.88
N ILE A 16 -3.27 50.76 9.08
CA ILE A 16 -4.33 49.76 8.94
C ILE A 16 -4.38 49.25 7.50
N ILE A 17 -4.39 50.13 6.50
CA ILE A 17 -4.41 49.71 5.10
C ILE A 17 -3.18 48.87 4.75
N PHE A 18 -1.98 49.31 5.14
CA PHE A 18 -0.76 48.58 4.87
C PHE A 18 -0.74 47.20 5.53
N SER A 19 -1.12 47.12 6.82
CA SER A 19 -1.23 45.83 7.52
C SER A 19 -2.23 44.89 6.86
N THR A 20 -3.40 45.38 6.43
CA THR A 20 -4.38 44.55 5.72
C THR A 20 -3.85 44.05 4.37
N MET A 21 -3.12 44.87 3.60
CA MET A 21 -2.49 44.43 2.35
C MET A 21 -1.43 43.35 2.59
N VAL A 22 -0.58 43.51 3.62
CA VAL A 22 0.44 42.51 3.99
C VAL A 22 -0.22 41.20 4.40
N LEU A 23 -1.25 41.25 5.26
CA LEU A 23 -2.00 40.08 5.70
C LEU A 23 -2.73 39.39 4.53
N ALA A 24 -3.34 40.16 3.62
CA ALA A 24 -3.98 39.61 2.44
C ALA A 24 -2.98 38.90 1.52
N THR A 25 -1.82 39.52 1.28
CA THR A 25 -0.74 38.93 0.48
C THR A 25 -0.21 37.64 1.12
N TRP A 26 -0.02 37.65 2.43
CA TRP A 26 0.40 36.46 3.19
C TRP A 26 -0.65 35.34 3.12
N ALA A 27 -1.93 35.67 3.25
CA ALA A 27 -3.03 34.70 3.16
C ALA A 27 -3.14 34.07 1.76
N LEU A 28 -2.87 34.84 0.71
CA LEU A 28 -2.83 34.34 -0.67
C LEU A 28 -1.62 33.42 -0.91
N ALA A 29 -0.45 33.78 -0.38
CA ALA A 29 0.75 32.95 -0.46
C ALA A 29 0.59 31.63 0.30
N SER A 30 0.03 31.66 1.51
CA SER A 30 -0.18 30.45 2.34
C SER A 30 -1.20 29.48 1.75
N ARG A 31 -2.23 29.97 1.05
CA ARG A 31 -3.19 29.10 0.34
C ARG A 31 -2.52 28.33 -0.81
N ARG A 32 -1.61 28.98 -1.55
CA ARG A 32 -0.90 28.34 -2.66
C ARG A 32 0.05 27.25 -2.18
N THR A 33 0.75 27.47 -1.05
CA THR A 33 1.66 26.47 -0.50
C THR A 33 0.90 25.25 0.04
N LEU A 34 -0.22 25.45 0.75
CA LEU A 34 -1.05 24.34 1.24
C LEU A 34 -1.62 23.47 0.10
N ALA A 35 -2.04 24.10 -1.01
CA ALA A 35 -2.50 23.36 -2.18
C ALA A 35 -1.38 22.51 -2.81
N GLN A 36 -0.16 23.05 -2.89
CA GLN A 36 0.99 22.32 -3.42
C GLN A 36 1.43 21.17 -2.51
N VAL A 37 1.38 21.34 -1.19
CA VAL A 37 1.70 20.27 -0.23
C VAL A 37 0.73 19.10 -0.39
N ARG A 38 -0.58 19.37 -0.45
CA ARG A 38 -1.61 18.34 -0.65
C ARG A 38 -1.44 17.58 -1.97
N LEU A 39 -1.08 18.27 -3.05
CA LEU A 39 -0.83 17.61 -4.34
C LEU A 39 0.39 16.71 -4.29
N LYS A 40 1.48 17.14 -3.65
CA LYS A 40 2.68 16.31 -3.46
C LYS A 40 2.37 15.07 -2.63
N GLU A 41 1.62 15.23 -1.53
CA GLU A 41 1.16 14.10 -0.72
C GLU A 41 0.34 13.09 -1.54
N GLN A 42 -0.57 13.58 -2.40
CA GLN A 42 -1.37 12.71 -3.26
C GLN A 42 -0.53 11.99 -4.33
N LEU A 43 0.49 12.65 -4.90
CA LEU A 43 1.38 12.02 -5.86
C LEU A 43 2.23 10.92 -5.21
N VAL A 44 2.83 11.21 -4.06
CA VAL A 44 3.61 10.22 -3.29
C VAL A 44 2.74 9.03 -2.90
N GLN A 45 1.49 9.27 -2.47
CA GLN A 45 0.56 8.18 -2.17
C GLN A 45 0.18 7.35 -3.40
N ARG A 46 0.05 7.97 -4.58
CA ARG A 46 -0.26 7.26 -5.83
C ARG A 46 0.92 6.41 -6.28
N GLU A 47 2.13 6.95 -6.21
CA GLU A 47 3.37 6.22 -6.53
C GLU A 47 3.55 5.03 -5.58
N ALA A 48 3.41 5.24 -4.27
CA ALA A 48 3.45 4.17 -3.29
C ALA A 48 2.45 3.05 -3.59
N ARG A 49 1.18 3.40 -3.90
CA ARG A 49 0.15 2.42 -4.28
C ARG A 49 0.45 1.71 -5.61
N ALA A 50 1.03 2.42 -6.58
CA ALA A 50 1.40 1.83 -7.87
C ALA A 50 2.54 0.80 -7.70
N GLU A 51 3.55 1.12 -6.90
CA GLU A 51 4.61 0.19 -6.56
C GLU A 51 4.08 -1.00 -5.76
N GLU A 52 3.23 -0.78 -4.76
CA GLU A 52 2.57 -1.85 -4.01
C GLU A 52 1.77 -2.77 -4.93
N SER A 53 1.06 -2.19 -5.92
CA SER A 53 0.31 -2.96 -6.90
C SER A 53 1.24 -3.81 -7.78
N GLY A 54 2.37 -3.26 -8.20
CA GLY A 54 3.40 -4.00 -8.94
C GLY A 54 3.97 -5.16 -8.12
N ARG A 55 4.40 -4.89 -6.88
CA ARG A 55 4.95 -5.90 -5.95
C ARG A 55 3.92 -6.99 -5.63
N ARG A 56 2.65 -6.62 -5.43
CA ARG A 56 1.56 -7.57 -5.23
C ARG A 56 1.36 -8.50 -6.44
N ARG A 57 1.54 -8.00 -7.66
CA ARG A 57 1.49 -8.84 -8.87
C ARG A 57 2.63 -9.86 -8.90
N PHE A 58 3.84 -9.48 -8.48
CA PHE A 58 4.94 -10.44 -8.33
C PHE A 58 4.63 -11.52 -7.29
N ALA A 59 4.05 -11.15 -6.14
CA ALA A 59 3.60 -12.12 -5.14
C ALA A 59 2.55 -13.08 -5.70
N LEU A 60 1.59 -12.57 -6.47
CA LEU A 60 0.59 -13.40 -7.15
C LEU A 60 1.22 -14.33 -8.18
N ALA A 61 2.15 -13.83 -9.00
CA ALA A 61 2.86 -14.64 -9.98
C ALA A 61 3.64 -15.78 -9.31
N PHE A 62 4.30 -15.51 -8.18
CA PHE A 62 4.95 -16.55 -7.39
C PHE A 62 3.94 -17.59 -6.86
N GLY A 63 2.81 -17.15 -6.32
CA GLY A 63 1.76 -18.06 -5.88
C GLY A 63 1.18 -18.92 -7.01
N LEU A 64 1.01 -18.34 -8.21
CA LEU A 64 0.59 -19.09 -9.39
C LEU A 64 1.66 -20.10 -9.84
N ALA A 65 2.93 -19.71 -9.84
CA ALA A 65 4.04 -20.61 -10.15
C ALA A 65 4.11 -21.80 -9.17
N LEU A 66 3.78 -21.60 -7.89
CA LEU A 66 3.68 -22.71 -6.93
C LEU A 66 2.60 -23.73 -7.34
N LEU A 67 1.45 -23.28 -7.84
CA LEU A 67 0.40 -24.18 -8.34
C LEU A 67 0.82 -24.97 -9.59
N GLU A 68 1.75 -24.46 -10.38
CA GLU A 68 2.32 -25.21 -11.51
C GLU A 68 3.20 -26.38 -11.03
N THR A 69 3.80 -26.26 -9.84
CA THR A 69 4.66 -27.33 -9.28
C THR A 69 3.89 -28.47 -8.63
N GLY A 70 2.64 -28.25 -8.23
CA GLY A 70 1.85 -29.24 -7.51
C GLY A 70 0.62 -28.65 -6.83
N LEU A 71 -0.02 -29.43 -5.97
CA LEU A 71 -1.24 -29.02 -5.26
C LEU A 71 -0.93 -28.59 -3.82
N PRO A 72 -1.60 -27.55 -3.30
CA PRO A 72 -1.45 -27.16 -1.90
C PRO A 72 -1.78 -28.32 -0.96
N PRO A 73 -0.96 -28.61 0.06
CA PRO A 73 -1.22 -29.68 1.02
C PRO A 73 -2.28 -29.23 2.03
N VAL A 74 -3.55 -29.34 1.64
CA VAL A 74 -4.68 -28.93 2.48
C VAL A 74 -5.19 -30.13 3.27
N PRO A 75 -5.30 -30.03 4.61
CA PRO A 75 -5.85 -31.12 5.41
C PRO A 75 -7.31 -31.41 5.03
N PRO A 76 -7.78 -32.66 5.20
CA PRO A 76 -9.14 -33.05 4.86
C PRO A 76 -10.15 -32.23 5.69
N GLY A 77 -11.09 -31.57 5.00
CA GLY A 77 -12.09 -30.70 5.62
C GLY A 77 -11.79 -29.20 5.51
N GLU A 78 -10.57 -28.82 5.14
CA GLU A 78 -10.23 -27.42 4.85
C GLU A 78 -10.23 -27.16 3.33
N THR A 79 -10.61 -25.95 2.95
CA THR A 79 -10.62 -25.49 1.55
C THR A 79 -9.58 -24.40 1.29
N THR A 80 -8.88 -23.96 2.33
CA THR A 80 -7.96 -22.83 2.27
C THR A 80 -6.57 -23.27 2.73
N TYR A 81 -5.55 -22.84 2.00
CA TYR A 81 -4.16 -22.98 2.39
C TYR A 81 -3.49 -21.61 2.46
N LEU A 82 -2.70 -21.38 3.51
CA LEU A 82 -1.97 -20.15 3.75
C LEU A 82 -0.47 -20.43 3.75
N CYS A 83 0.29 -19.59 3.08
CA CYS A 83 1.74 -19.60 3.15
C CYS A 83 2.32 -18.19 3.00
N GLU A 84 3.60 -18.03 3.30
CA GLU A 84 4.30 -16.77 3.07
C GLU A 84 5.29 -16.87 1.93
N THR A 85 5.55 -15.72 1.32
CA THR A 85 6.67 -15.53 0.42
C THR A 85 7.35 -14.20 0.74
N ALA A 86 8.66 -14.15 0.56
CA ALA A 86 9.44 -12.96 0.79
C ALA A 86 9.91 -12.42 -0.56
N ILE A 87 9.66 -11.14 -0.81
CA ILE A 87 9.96 -10.49 -2.08
C ILE A 87 10.92 -9.36 -1.81
N LEU A 88 12.09 -9.43 -2.45
CA LEU A 88 13.06 -8.36 -2.42
C LEU A 88 12.51 -7.17 -3.23
N SER A 89 12.32 -6.03 -2.58
CA SER A 89 11.99 -4.78 -3.26
C SER A 89 13.20 -4.26 -4.03
N GLY A 90 12.99 -3.45 -5.06
CA GLY A 90 14.06 -2.72 -5.76
C GLY A 90 14.88 -1.81 -4.83
N ASP A 91 14.33 -1.47 -3.66
CA ASP A 91 14.99 -0.71 -2.60
C ASP A 91 15.90 -1.56 -1.71
N GLY A 92 16.07 -2.86 -2.02
CA GLY A 92 16.84 -3.82 -1.23
C GLY A 92 16.13 -4.30 0.04
N ILE A 93 14.93 -3.79 0.34
CA ILE A 93 14.14 -4.19 1.50
C ILE A 93 13.30 -5.42 1.15
N GLU A 94 13.51 -6.50 1.88
CA GLU A 94 12.68 -7.70 1.79
C GLU A 94 11.34 -7.46 2.49
N ARG A 95 10.24 -7.73 1.78
CA ARG A 95 8.88 -7.63 2.32
C ARG A 95 8.19 -8.98 2.24
N THR A 96 7.58 -9.38 3.34
CA THR A 96 6.81 -10.62 3.43
C THR A 96 5.39 -10.41 2.92
N TYR A 97 4.95 -11.30 2.04
CA TYR A 97 3.59 -11.37 1.53
C TYR A 97 2.95 -12.68 1.98
N LEU A 98 1.68 -12.61 2.31
CA LEU A 98 0.85 -13.75 2.59
C LEU A 98 0.09 -14.16 1.34
N LEU A 99 0.21 -15.43 0.99
CA LEU A 99 -0.49 -16.09 -0.09
C LEU A 99 -1.60 -16.94 0.51
N ARG A 100 -2.81 -16.74 -0.01
CA ARG A 100 -3.99 -17.53 0.31
C ARG A 100 -4.45 -18.25 -0.94
N PHE A 101 -4.47 -19.57 -0.85
CA PHE A 101 -4.99 -20.48 -1.87
C PHE A 101 -6.36 -20.94 -1.41
N GLU A 102 -7.37 -20.76 -2.24
CA GLU A 102 -8.74 -21.17 -1.95
C GLU A 102 -9.22 -22.13 -3.04
N LYS A 103 -9.60 -23.33 -2.64
CA LYS A 103 -10.06 -24.38 -3.55
C LYS A 103 -11.48 -24.09 -3.99
N ILE A 104 -11.68 -23.93 -5.31
CA ILE A 104 -13.02 -23.78 -5.90
C ILE A 104 -13.52 -25.15 -6.38
N GLU A 105 -12.65 -25.91 -7.05
CA GLU A 105 -12.95 -27.23 -7.62
C GLU A 105 -11.76 -28.18 -7.39
N LYS A 106 -11.85 -29.44 -7.86
CA LYS A 106 -10.78 -30.43 -7.69
C LYS A 106 -9.42 -29.93 -8.21
N THR A 107 -9.40 -29.24 -9.34
CA THR A 107 -8.19 -28.73 -10.01
C THR A 107 -8.12 -27.21 -10.08
N ARG A 108 -9.13 -26.50 -9.53
CA ARG A 108 -9.26 -25.05 -9.67
C ARG A 108 -9.06 -24.33 -8.34
N TRP A 109 -8.12 -23.40 -8.34
CA TRP A 109 -7.72 -22.65 -7.16
C TRP A 109 -7.77 -21.14 -7.43
N THR A 110 -8.17 -20.37 -6.41
CA THR A 110 -7.98 -18.92 -6.39
C THR A 110 -6.76 -18.60 -5.56
N VAL A 111 -5.88 -17.74 -6.07
CA VAL A 111 -4.71 -17.23 -5.35
C VAL A 111 -4.94 -15.77 -4.98
N ARG A 112 -4.73 -15.42 -3.71
CA ARG A 112 -4.76 -14.04 -3.24
C ARG A 112 -3.46 -13.73 -2.52
N ALA A 113 -2.82 -12.62 -2.91
CA ALA A 113 -1.65 -12.10 -2.21
C ALA A 113 -2.02 -10.81 -1.47
N ARG A 114 -1.48 -10.64 -0.26
CA ARG A 114 -1.50 -9.39 0.50
C ARG A 114 -0.18 -9.22 1.26
N LEU A 115 0.15 -7.98 1.62
CA LEU A 115 1.29 -7.72 2.50
C LEU A 115 1.02 -8.29 3.90
N ALA A 116 2.03 -8.88 4.53
CA ALA A 116 1.96 -9.30 5.92
C ALA A 116 1.88 -8.08 6.85
N VAL A 117 1.00 -8.13 7.85
CA VAL A 117 0.75 -7.07 8.82
C VAL A 117 1.04 -7.60 10.23
N ALA A 118 1.41 -6.71 11.15
CA ALA A 118 1.60 -7.07 12.55
C ALA A 118 0.31 -7.71 13.11
N GLY A 119 0.42 -8.95 13.60
CA GLY A 119 -0.71 -9.77 14.06
C GLY A 119 -1.05 -10.94 13.15
N ASP A 120 -0.43 -11.04 11.96
CA ASP A 120 -0.53 -12.22 11.12
C ASP A 120 0.21 -13.43 11.73
N PRO A 121 -0.22 -14.66 11.41
CA PRO A 121 0.43 -15.87 11.92
C PRO A 121 1.87 -15.95 11.41
N VAL A 122 2.82 -15.75 12.34
CA VAL A 122 4.27 -15.64 12.07
C VAL A 122 4.91 -16.97 11.63
N THR A 123 4.17 -18.08 11.72
CA THR A 123 4.67 -19.45 11.52
C THR A 123 4.06 -20.13 10.31
N LEU A 124 3.74 -19.36 9.27
CA LEU A 124 3.27 -19.93 8.02
C LEU A 124 4.45 -20.53 7.22
N PRO A 125 4.24 -21.66 6.51
CA PRO A 125 5.29 -22.27 5.72
C PRO A 125 5.69 -21.36 4.57
N ARG A 126 6.97 -21.43 4.15
CA ARG A 126 7.50 -20.76 2.95
C ARG A 126 7.91 -21.80 1.91
N PRO A 127 6.93 -22.45 1.25
CA PRO A 127 7.23 -23.51 0.30
C PRO A 127 7.88 -22.93 -0.97
N THR A 128 8.97 -23.53 -1.41
CA THR A 128 9.55 -23.28 -2.75
C THR A 128 8.84 -24.08 -3.84
N ARG A 129 8.17 -25.17 -3.46
CA ARG A 129 7.39 -26.05 -4.34
C ARG A 129 6.29 -26.76 -3.54
N PHE A 130 5.19 -27.11 -4.19
CA PHE A 130 4.19 -28.00 -3.61
C PHE A 130 4.57 -29.47 -3.82
N PRO A 131 4.09 -30.38 -2.95
CA PRO A 131 4.29 -31.81 -3.16
C PRO A 131 3.66 -32.23 -4.49
N ALA A 132 4.36 -33.11 -5.21
CA ALA A 132 3.83 -33.73 -6.42
C ALA A 132 2.56 -34.55 -6.06
N PRO A 133 1.56 -34.62 -6.95
CA PRO A 133 0.42 -35.50 -6.74
C PRO A 133 0.91 -36.94 -6.52
N GLU A 134 0.38 -37.61 -5.50
CA GLU A 134 0.70 -39.02 -5.26
C GLU A 134 0.36 -39.84 -6.51
N PRO A 135 1.26 -40.74 -6.97
CA PRO A 135 0.96 -41.62 -8.08
C PRO A 135 -0.22 -42.53 -7.72
N ASP A 136 -1.14 -42.74 -8.68
CA ASP A 136 -2.27 -43.63 -8.49
C ASP A 136 -1.78 -45.00 -7.98
N PRO A 137 -2.46 -45.60 -6.98
CA PRO A 137 -2.07 -46.91 -6.48
C PRO A 137 -2.10 -47.91 -7.64
N PRO A 138 -1.14 -48.85 -7.70
CA PRO A 138 -1.10 -49.83 -8.77
C PRO A 138 -2.45 -50.59 -8.81
N PRO A 139 -2.96 -50.93 -10.00
CA PRO A 139 -4.18 -51.71 -10.11
C PRO A 139 -3.97 -53.01 -9.34
N ASN A 140 -4.81 -53.24 -8.32
CA ASN A 140 -4.81 -54.51 -7.61
C ASN A 140 -5.12 -55.63 -8.63
N PRO A 141 -4.32 -56.72 -8.65
CA PRO A 141 -4.54 -57.86 -9.54
C PRO A 141 -5.82 -58.62 -9.21
#